data_AF-A0A1Y1VM56-F1
#
_entry.id   AF-A0A1Y1VM56-F1
#
_cell.length_a   1.000
_cell.length_b   1.000
_cell.length_c   1.000
_cell.angle_alpha   90.00
_cell.angle_beta   90.00
_cell.angle_gamma   90.00
#
_symmetry.space_group_name_H-M   'P 1'
#
loop_
_entity.id
_entity.type
_entity.pdbx_description
1 polymer ?
#
loop_
_entity_poly.entity_id
_entity_poly.type
_entity_poly.pdbx_seq_one_letter_code
_entity_poly.pdbx_strand_id
1 'polypeptide(L)'
;MNNITWTILWFWNILLLFVKILFAKEIVIRNDDDYWKNFANTLNNNQNDNELILRFIDDYYIIDYVSNSALNLLITKKVIFRGNENGTVFDYIDKRIGFNIKFSTNKDEKLSFENIIFKNYQEKVILNGVPLLDIQSSISDFYITFDNCIFQDNKYKIFQLKVDSFKSLKSEYHLIFNNCKF
;
A
#
# COMPACT_ATOMS: atom_id res chain seq x y z
N MET A 1 -11.05 22.06 -49.26
CA MET A 1 -10.47 20.80 -48.75
C MET A 1 -9.68 20.93 -47.44
N ASN A 2 -9.46 22.12 -46.86
CA ASN A 2 -8.57 22.28 -45.70
C ASN A 2 -9.21 21.97 -44.32
N ASN A 3 -10.53 21.96 -44.16
CA ASN A 3 -11.15 21.77 -42.82
C ASN A 3 -11.10 20.33 -42.28
N ILE A 4 -10.97 19.33 -43.16
CA ILE A 4 -10.99 17.91 -42.77
C ILE A 4 -9.63 17.49 -42.16
N THR A 5 -8.53 18.06 -42.64
CA THR A 5 -7.19 17.72 -42.12
C THR A 5 -6.97 18.27 -40.71
N TRP A 6 -7.45 19.48 -40.42
CA TRP A 6 -7.34 20.09 -39.09
C TRP A 6 -8.15 19.36 -38.01
N THR A 7 -9.35 18.90 -38.37
CA THR A 7 -10.22 18.15 -37.45
C THR A 7 -9.62 16.79 -37.10
N ILE A 8 -9.03 16.09 -38.06
CA ILE A 8 -8.29 14.83 -37.83
C ILE A 8 -7.08 15.08 -36.92
N LEU A 9 -6.28 16.12 -37.17
CA LEU A 9 -5.12 16.48 -36.34
C LEU A 9 -5.52 16.83 -34.89
N TRP A 10 -6.63 17.55 -34.71
CA TRP A 10 -7.19 17.85 -33.39
C TRP A 10 -7.64 16.60 -32.66
N PHE A 11 -8.34 15.69 -33.35
CA PHE A 11 -8.79 14.42 -32.79
C PHE A 11 -7.61 13.55 -32.33
N TRP A 12 -6.53 13.47 -33.11
CA TRP A 12 -5.31 12.74 -32.72
C TRP A 12 -4.60 13.36 -31.51
N ASN A 13 -4.56 14.69 -31.40
CA ASN A 13 -3.99 15.36 -30.22
C ASN A 13 -4.83 15.09 -28.96
N ILE A 14 -6.16 15.12 -29.08
CA ILE A 14 -7.06 14.73 -27.97
C ILE A 14 -6.83 13.27 -27.59
N LEU A 15 -6.77 12.36 -28.57
CA LEU A 15 -6.55 10.94 -28.31
C LEU A 15 -5.22 10.69 -27.59
N LEU A 16 -4.14 11.37 -28.00
CA LEU A 16 -2.82 11.30 -27.35
C LEU A 16 -2.83 11.87 -25.93
N LEU A 17 -3.67 12.85 -25.63
CA LEU A 17 -3.87 13.35 -24.27
C LEU A 17 -4.59 12.30 -23.40
N PHE A 18 -5.55 11.55 -23.95
CA PHE A 18 -6.22 10.46 -23.23
C PHE A 18 -5.32 9.25 -22.96
N VAL A 19 -4.37 8.94 -23.85
CA VAL A 19 -3.44 7.81 -23.65
C VAL A 19 -2.54 8.04 -22.42
N LYS A 20 -2.26 9.28 -22.02
CA LYS A 20 -1.44 9.57 -20.82
C LYS A 20 -2.19 9.38 -19.50
N ILE A 21 -3.50 9.12 -19.52
CA ILE A 21 -4.34 9.37 -18.34
C ILE A 21 -4.39 8.21 -17.33
N LEU A 22 -4.22 6.94 -17.69
CA LEU A 22 -4.43 5.84 -16.72
C LEU A 22 -3.55 4.62 -17.00
N PHE A 23 -2.27 4.69 -16.68
CA PHE A 23 -1.45 3.49 -16.54
C PHE A 23 -1.38 3.12 -15.07
N ALA A 24 -2.18 2.12 -14.70
CA ALA A 24 -2.00 1.36 -13.47
C ALA A 24 -1.19 0.11 -13.80
N LYS A 25 -0.14 -0.15 -13.02
CA LYS A 25 0.63 -1.38 -13.08
C LYS A 25 0.06 -2.37 -12.07
N GLU A 26 -0.32 -3.55 -12.52
CA GLU A 26 -0.77 -4.63 -11.63
C GLU A 26 0.29 -5.73 -11.56
N ILE A 27 0.65 -6.15 -10.35
CA ILE A 27 1.51 -7.30 -10.07
C ILE A 27 0.69 -8.31 -9.27
N VAL A 28 0.55 -9.52 -9.81
CA VAL A 28 -0.09 -10.64 -9.13
C VAL A 28 0.95 -11.32 -8.25
N ILE A 29 0.65 -11.50 -6.96
CA ILE A 29 1.53 -12.10 -5.97
C ILE A 29 0.93 -13.41 -5.48
N ARG A 30 1.73 -14.46 -5.42
CA ARG A 30 1.41 -15.77 -4.83
C ARG A 30 2.31 -16.05 -3.63
N ASN A 31 1.86 -16.85 -2.66
CA ASN A 31 2.54 -17.05 -1.37
C ASN A 31 3.95 -17.67 -1.48
N ASP A 32 4.27 -18.29 -2.61
CA ASP A 32 5.50 -19.04 -2.85
C ASP A 32 6.34 -18.48 -4.01
N ASP A 33 5.90 -17.37 -4.63
CA ASP A 33 6.61 -16.74 -5.73
C ASP A 33 7.75 -15.81 -5.29
N ASP A 34 8.56 -15.39 -6.27
CA ASP A 34 9.70 -14.53 -6.04
C ASP A 34 9.30 -13.10 -5.68
N TYR A 35 8.08 -12.66 -6.06
CA TYR A 35 7.56 -11.35 -5.70
C TYR A 35 7.29 -11.26 -4.21
N TRP A 36 6.71 -12.31 -3.61
CA TRP A 36 6.46 -12.42 -2.18
C TRP A 36 7.76 -12.53 -1.39
N LYS A 37 8.67 -13.41 -1.79
CA LYS A 37 9.99 -13.56 -1.12
C LYS A 37 10.79 -12.26 -1.11
N ASN A 38 10.62 -11.42 -2.13
CA ASN A 38 11.30 -10.14 -2.26
C ASN A 38 10.35 -8.94 -2.13
N PHE A 39 9.29 -9.07 -1.32
CA PHE A 39 8.15 -8.14 -1.32
C PHE A 39 8.53 -6.66 -1.27
N ALA A 40 9.44 -6.27 -0.36
CA ALA A 40 9.88 -4.88 -0.24
C ALA A 40 10.57 -4.37 -1.53
N ASN A 41 11.41 -5.19 -2.15
CA ASN A 41 12.08 -4.85 -3.41
C ASN A 41 11.08 -4.79 -4.56
N THR A 42 10.13 -5.72 -4.61
CA THR A 42 9.04 -5.73 -5.58
C THR A 42 8.24 -4.43 -5.51
N LEU A 43 7.82 -4.00 -4.34
CA LEU A 43 7.09 -2.74 -4.17
C LEU A 43 7.96 -1.52 -4.55
N ASN A 44 9.19 -1.44 -4.02
CA ASN A 44 10.02 -0.25 -4.18
C ASN A 44 10.47 -0.03 -5.64
N ASN A 45 10.67 -1.09 -6.42
CA ASN A 45 11.17 -0.99 -7.80
C ASN A 45 10.08 -0.85 -8.88
N ASN A 46 8.79 -0.91 -8.51
CA ASN A 46 7.69 -0.97 -9.47
C ASN A 46 6.72 0.22 -9.41
N GLN A 47 7.10 1.32 -8.76
CA GLN A 47 6.29 2.54 -8.64
C GLN A 47 6.60 3.59 -9.72
N ASN A 48 6.97 3.17 -10.93
CA ASN A 48 7.28 4.09 -12.03
C ASN A 48 6.02 4.64 -12.70
N ASP A 49 4.92 3.91 -12.60
CA ASP A 49 3.60 4.28 -13.13
C ASP A 49 2.81 5.11 -12.12
N ASN A 50 1.64 5.65 -12.53
CA ASN A 50 0.83 6.51 -11.65
C ASN A 50 0.23 5.74 -10.47
N GLU A 51 -0.06 4.46 -10.66
CA GLU A 51 -0.67 3.57 -9.69
C GLU A 51 -0.02 2.19 -9.76
N LEU A 52 0.29 1.61 -8.60
CA LEU A 52 0.74 0.23 -8.46
C LEU A 52 -0.29 -0.56 -7.67
N ILE A 53 -0.79 -1.65 -8.24
CA ILE A 53 -1.69 -2.60 -7.60
C ILE A 53 -0.91 -3.90 -7.35
N LEU A 54 -0.77 -4.28 -6.09
CA LEU A 54 -0.23 -5.56 -5.65
C LEU A 54 -1.42 -6.46 -5.31
N ARG A 55 -1.78 -7.36 -6.24
CA ARG A 55 -2.94 -8.25 -6.10
C ARG A 55 -2.50 -9.58 -5.49
N PHE A 56 -2.92 -9.84 -4.26
CA PHE A 56 -2.73 -11.10 -3.56
C PHE A 56 -3.90 -12.01 -3.88
N ILE A 57 -3.64 -13.09 -4.60
CA ILE A 57 -4.69 -13.97 -5.13
C ILE A 57 -4.93 -15.22 -4.30
N ASP A 58 -3.96 -15.62 -3.49
CA ASP A 58 -4.12 -16.76 -2.59
C ASP A 58 -4.90 -16.33 -1.34
N ASP A 59 -5.57 -17.29 -0.70
CA ASP A 59 -6.36 -17.02 0.50
C ASP A 59 -5.49 -16.70 1.72
N TYR A 60 -4.23 -17.13 1.71
CA TYR A 60 -3.41 -17.17 2.92
C TYR A 60 -1.93 -16.99 2.63
N TYR A 61 -1.31 -16.04 3.36
CA TYR A 61 0.11 -15.71 3.32
C TYR A 61 0.69 -15.76 4.73
N ILE A 62 1.79 -16.49 4.88
CA ILE A 62 2.54 -16.53 6.14
C ILE A 62 3.55 -15.40 6.12
N ILE A 63 3.44 -14.49 7.09
CA ILE A 63 4.40 -13.42 7.29
C ILE A 63 5.59 -13.94 8.11
N ASP A 64 6.50 -14.62 7.44
CA ASP A 64 7.73 -15.14 8.04
C ASP A 64 8.97 -14.66 7.30
N TYR A 65 9.30 -13.39 7.47
CA TYR A 65 10.55 -12.85 6.96
C TYR A 65 11.69 -13.22 7.91
N VAL A 66 12.80 -13.72 7.33
CA VAL A 66 13.97 -14.24 8.07
C VAL A 66 14.57 -13.21 9.04
N SER A 67 14.37 -11.91 8.77
CA SER A 67 14.75 -10.84 9.69
C SER A 67 13.60 -10.52 10.66
N ASN A 68 13.87 -10.55 11.97
CA ASN A 68 12.99 -10.01 13.03
C ASN A 68 12.77 -8.48 12.95
N SER A 69 12.97 -7.87 11.79
CA SER A 69 12.83 -6.44 11.54
C SER A 69 11.62 -6.18 10.66
N ALA A 70 11.02 -5.00 10.84
CA ALA A 70 9.96 -4.51 9.97
C ALA A 70 10.38 -4.49 8.50
N LEU A 71 9.44 -4.77 7.61
CA LEU A 71 9.64 -4.55 6.17
C LEU A 71 9.58 -3.06 5.87
N ASN A 72 10.66 -2.52 5.32
CA ASN A 72 10.72 -1.11 4.95
C ASN A 72 10.08 -0.89 3.57
N LEU A 73 8.97 -0.15 3.55
CA LEU A 73 8.22 0.19 2.35
C LEU A 73 8.34 1.69 2.09
N LEU A 74 8.84 2.07 0.92
CA LEU A 74 8.90 3.46 0.49
C LEU A 74 7.77 3.71 -0.51
N ILE A 75 6.79 4.52 -0.12
CA ILE A 75 5.67 4.92 -0.95
C ILE A 75 6.08 6.21 -1.67
N THR A 76 6.09 6.18 -2.99
CA THR A 76 6.45 7.32 -3.85
C THR A 76 5.32 7.74 -4.79
N LYS A 77 4.28 6.91 -4.88
CA LYS A 77 3.09 7.02 -5.74
C LYS A 77 1.88 6.38 -5.06
N LYS A 78 0.76 6.27 -5.78
CA LYS A 78 -0.40 5.51 -5.31
C LYS A 78 -0.10 4.01 -5.33
N VAL A 79 -0.22 3.35 -4.18
CA VAL A 79 -0.02 1.91 -4.03
C VAL A 79 -1.26 1.27 -3.40
N ILE A 80 -1.74 0.17 -3.98
CA ILE A 80 -2.90 -0.59 -3.50
C ILE A 80 -2.46 -2.02 -3.22
N PHE A 81 -2.68 -2.46 -1.98
CA PHE A 81 -2.53 -3.84 -1.54
C PHE A 81 -3.93 -4.45 -1.59
N ARG A 82 -4.18 -5.33 -2.56
CA ARG A 82 -5.52 -5.87 -2.82
C ARG A 82 -5.55 -7.37 -2.57
N GLY A 83 -6.26 -7.78 -1.52
CA GLY A 83 -6.63 -9.18 -1.29
C GLY A 83 -7.74 -9.65 -2.23
N ASN A 84 -8.03 -10.94 -2.17
CA ASN A 84 -9.10 -11.55 -2.94
C ASN A 84 -10.51 -11.21 -2.39
N GLU A 85 -11.56 -11.63 -3.08
CA GLU A 85 -12.96 -11.28 -2.75
C GLU A 85 -13.43 -11.82 -1.40
N ASN A 86 -12.84 -12.92 -0.92
CA ASN A 86 -13.17 -13.54 0.37
C ASN A 86 -12.34 -12.96 1.53
N GLY A 87 -11.38 -12.08 1.22
CA GLY A 87 -10.39 -11.58 2.15
C GLY A 87 -9.13 -12.47 2.13
N THR A 88 -7.98 -11.85 1.88
CA THR A 88 -6.68 -12.53 1.96
C THR A 88 -6.12 -12.43 3.37
N VAL A 89 -5.72 -13.55 3.95
CA VAL A 89 -5.14 -13.60 5.30
C VAL A 89 -3.64 -13.36 5.26
N PHE A 90 -3.17 -12.35 5.99
CA PHE A 90 -1.78 -12.14 6.37
C PHE A 90 -1.61 -12.61 7.81
N ASP A 91 -1.09 -13.84 7.97
CA ASP A 91 -0.92 -14.46 9.27
C ASP A 91 0.52 -14.28 9.76
N TYR A 92 0.67 -13.61 10.89
CA TYR A 92 1.96 -13.31 11.49
C TYR A 92 2.48 -14.44 12.37
N ILE A 93 1.72 -15.53 12.57
CA ILE A 93 2.16 -16.73 13.31
C ILE A 93 2.85 -16.40 14.65
N ASP A 94 2.27 -15.45 15.40
CA ASP A 94 2.80 -14.95 16.66
C ASP A 94 4.19 -14.30 16.55
N LYS A 95 4.47 -13.65 15.43
CA LYS A 95 5.66 -12.83 15.19
C LYS A 95 5.32 -11.35 15.13
N ARG A 96 6.25 -10.51 15.59
CA ARG A 96 6.15 -9.04 15.53
C ARG A 96 6.95 -8.45 14.37
N ILE A 97 6.70 -8.95 13.17
CA ILE A 97 7.25 -8.39 11.93
C ILE A 97 6.19 -7.43 11.37
N GLY A 98 6.43 -6.12 11.43
CA GLY A 98 5.50 -5.12 10.90
C GLY A 98 5.92 -4.58 9.54
N PHE A 99 5.18 -3.59 9.04
CA PHE A 99 5.58 -2.74 7.94
C PHE A 99 6.04 -1.38 8.48
N ASN A 100 7.23 -0.94 8.08
CA ASN A 100 7.71 0.42 8.26
C ASN A 100 7.43 1.17 6.95
N ILE A 101 6.37 1.95 6.95
CA ILE A 101 5.85 2.66 5.78
C ILE A 101 6.35 4.09 5.83
N LYS A 102 7.09 4.49 4.80
CA LYS A 102 7.58 5.86 4.62
C LYS A 102 7.00 6.46 3.36
N PHE A 103 6.48 7.67 3.48
CA PHE A 103 6.07 8.47 2.33
C PHE A 103 7.27 9.30 1.84
N SER A 104 7.43 9.37 0.52
CA SER A 104 8.45 10.20 -0.12
C SER A 104 7.97 11.65 -0.17
N THR A 105 8.78 12.55 -0.74
CA THR A 105 8.48 14.00 -0.70
C THR A 105 7.51 14.47 -1.79
N ASN A 106 6.89 13.56 -2.54
CA ASN A 106 6.05 13.93 -3.67
C ASN A 106 4.60 14.20 -3.22
N LYS A 107 3.87 14.95 -4.05
CA LYS A 107 2.44 15.19 -3.84
C LYS A 107 1.62 13.96 -4.26
N ASP A 108 0.48 13.80 -3.59
CA ASP A 108 -0.57 12.83 -3.94
C ASP A 108 -0.21 11.35 -3.72
N GLU A 109 0.70 11.08 -2.79
CA GLU A 109 1.03 9.72 -2.39
C GLU A 109 -0.09 9.11 -1.56
N LYS A 110 -0.53 7.92 -1.95
CA LYS A 110 -1.66 7.22 -1.35
C LYS A 110 -1.33 5.76 -1.16
N LEU A 111 -1.69 5.21 -0.02
CA LEU A 111 -1.57 3.79 0.28
C LEU A 111 -2.94 3.22 0.62
N SER A 112 -3.35 2.14 -0.03
CA SER A 112 -4.63 1.50 0.25
C SER A 112 -4.43 0.02 0.55
N PHE A 113 -5.14 -0.47 1.56
CA PHE A 113 -5.27 -1.89 1.85
C PHE A 113 -6.74 -2.29 1.65
N GLU A 114 -7.00 -3.24 0.76
CA GLU A 114 -8.34 -3.65 0.35
C GLU A 114 -8.51 -5.16 0.59
N ASN A 115 -9.56 -5.56 1.33
CA ASN A 115 -9.91 -6.96 1.61
C ASN A 115 -8.75 -7.79 2.20
N ILE A 116 -8.06 -7.28 3.23
CA ILE A 116 -6.96 -7.99 3.91
C ILE A 116 -7.35 -8.28 5.36
N ILE A 117 -7.02 -9.49 5.80
CA ILE A 117 -7.20 -9.96 7.17
C ILE A 117 -5.81 -10.05 7.83
N PHE A 118 -5.48 -9.11 8.70
CA PHE A 118 -4.26 -9.14 9.51
C PHE A 118 -4.48 -9.99 10.76
N LYS A 119 -3.75 -11.09 10.92
CA LYS A 119 -4.04 -12.09 11.94
C LYS A 119 -2.83 -12.49 12.78
N ASN A 120 -3.04 -12.75 14.07
CA ASN A 120 -2.06 -13.32 15.00
C ASN A 120 -0.79 -12.45 15.17
N TYR A 121 -0.91 -11.13 15.09
CA TYR A 121 0.18 -10.22 15.39
C TYR A 121 0.38 -10.09 16.90
N GLN A 122 1.26 -10.93 17.44
CA GLN A 122 1.63 -10.98 18.84
C GLN A 122 3.07 -11.50 18.98
N GLU A 123 3.66 -11.41 20.16
CA GLU A 123 4.92 -12.10 20.47
C GLU A 123 4.84 -12.61 21.89
N LYS A 124 5.45 -13.77 22.13
CA LYS A 124 5.42 -14.43 23.45
C LYS A 124 6.23 -13.69 24.52
N VAL A 125 7.14 -12.80 24.11
CA VAL A 125 8.06 -12.08 25.00
C VAL A 125 7.85 -10.57 24.82
N ILE A 126 7.62 -9.86 25.93
CA ILE A 126 7.36 -8.41 25.93
C ILE A 126 8.69 -7.66 25.79
N LEU A 127 9.03 -7.30 24.56
CA LEU A 127 10.09 -6.33 24.26
C LEU A 127 9.49 -5.06 23.64
N ASN A 128 10.13 -3.90 23.89
CA ASN A 128 9.92 -2.70 23.10
C ASN A 128 9.96 -3.11 21.63
N GLY A 129 8.89 -2.89 20.87
CA GLY A 129 8.96 -3.35 19.50
C GLY A 129 7.93 -2.79 18.59
N VAL A 130 8.11 -3.24 17.36
CA VAL A 130 7.54 -2.67 16.16
C VAL A 130 6.01 -2.79 16.23
N PRO A 131 5.27 -1.76 15.82
CA PRO A 131 3.84 -1.90 15.52
C PRO A 131 3.65 -2.71 14.22
N LEU A 132 2.46 -3.27 14.01
CA LEU A 132 2.12 -3.94 12.74
C LEU A 132 2.31 -2.99 11.54
N LEU A 133 1.91 -1.73 11.71
CA LEU A 133 2.03 -0.65 10.73
C LEU A 133 2.67 0.57 11.42
N ASP A 134 3.98 0.78 11.20
CA ASP A 134 4.70 1.99 11.60
C ASP A 134 4.72 2.96 10.42
N ILE A 135 3.89 3.99 10.48
CA ILE A 135 3.73 4.96 9.40
C ILE A 135 4.50 6.22 9.76
N GLN A 136 5.45 6.60 8.91
CA GLN A 136 6.27 7.78 9.08
C GLN A 136 6.16 8.67 7.85
N SER A 137 5.86 9.94 8.06
CA SER A 137 5.78 10.92 6.97
C SER A 137 6.44 12.23 7.37
N SER A 138 7.29 12.76 6.49
CA SER A 138 7.79 14.13 6.56
C SER A 138 6.96 15.11 5.72
N ILE A 139 5.94 14.60 5.03
CA ILE A 139 4.99 15.39 4.23
C ILE A 139 3.62 15.48 4.90
N SER A 140 2.92 16.57 4.64
CA SER A 140 1.56 16.82 5.12
C SER A 140 0.47 16.26 4.21
N ASP A 141 0.80 15.86 2.99
CA ASP A 141 -0.18 15.48 1.95
C ASP A 141 -0.08 13.97 1.62
N PHE A 142 -0.28 13.11 2.62
CA PHE A 142 -0.36 11.66 2.44
C PHE A 142 -1.69 11.12 2.94
N TYR A 143 -2.13 10.00 2.36
CA TYR A 143 -3.39 9.36 2.70
C TYR A 143 -3.23 7.84 2.75
N ILE A 144 -3.80 7.23 3.78
CA ILE A 144 -3.89 5.77 3.90
C ILE A 144 -5.35 5.37 4.08
N THR A 145 -5.80 4.42 3.27
CA THR A 145 -7.14 3.83 3.41
C THR A 145 -7.05 2.35 3.72
N PHE A 146 -7.94 1.90 4.59
CA PHE A 146 -8.19 0.49 4.86
C PHE A 146 -9.66 0.23 4.52
N ASP A 147 -9.90 -0.63 3.55
CA ASP A 147 -11.22 -0.87 2.97
C ASP A 147 -11.56 -2.36 3.11
N ASN A 148 -12.61 -2.66 3.89
CA ASN A 148 -13.04 -4.03 4.23
C ASN A 148 -11.93 -4.90 4.87
N CYS A 149 -11.06 -4.31 5.69
CA CYS A 149 -10.00 -5.05 6.38
C CYS A 149 -10.46 -5.61 7.73
N ILE A 150 -9.83 -6.70 8.17
CA ILE A 150 -10.08 -7.32 9.48
C ILE A 150 -8.76 -7.40 10.23
N PHE A 151 -8.75 -6.96 11.49
CA PHE A 151 -7.61 -7.07 12.39
C PHE A 151 -7.94 -8.09 13.48
N GLN A 152 -7.65 -9.37 13.25
CA GLN A 152 -8.10 -10.46 14.10
C GLN A 152 -6.97 -11.00 15.01
N ASP A 153 -7.28 -11.24 16.28
CA ASP A 153 -6.37 -11.92 17.24
C ASP A 153 -4.99 -11.24 17.37
N ASN A 154 -4.94 -9.92 17.15
CA ASN A 154 -3.73 -9.11 17.29
C ASN A 154 -3.64 -8.59 18.74
N LYS A 155 -2.58 -8.94 19.46
CA LYS A 155 -2.43 -8.58 20.89
C LYS A 155 -1.41 -7.48 21.16
N TYR A 156 -0.87 -6.88 20.11
CA TYR A 156 0.11 -5.80 20.21
C TYR A 156 -0.31 -4.55 19.45
N LYS A 157 0.49 -3.48 19.56
CA LYS A 157 0.27 -2.21 18.86
C LYS A 157 0.11 -2.45 17.35
N ILE A 158 -1.07 -2.19 16.81
CA ILE A 158 -1.35 -2.35 15.38
C ILE A 158 -0.82 -1.14 14.59
N PHE A 159 -1.16 0.07 15.01
CA PHE A 159 -0.79 1.29 14.30
C PHE A 159 0.13 2.18 15.12
N GLN A 160 1.08 2.80 14.44
CA GLN A 160 1.81 3.96 14.92
C GLN A 160 1.89 4.95 13.77
N LEU A 161 1.55 6.20 14.04
CA LEU A 161 1.66 7.28 13.07
C LEU A 161 2.59 8.35 13.62
N LYS A 162 3.64 8.68 12.86
CA LYS A 162 4.53 9.80 13.13
C LYS A 162 4.55 10.74 11.93
N VAL A 163 4.16 11.99 12.15
CA VAL A 163 4.14 13.02 11.12
C VAL A 163 5.03 14.19 11.54
N ASP A 164 6.13 14.36 10.83
CA ASP A 164 7.12 15.42 11.06
C ASP A 164 7.11 16.38 9.84
N SER A 165 6.06 17.21 9.71
CA SER A 165 5.89 18.14 8.57
C SER A 165 6.22 19.58 8.95
N PHE A 166 7.03 20.26 8.12
CA PHE A 166 7.29 21.70 8.22
C PHE A 166 6.14 22.57 7.69
N LYS A 167 5.21 21.97 6.94
CA LYS A 167 4.01 22.63 6.43
C LYS A 167 2.83 22.32 7.34
N SER A 168 1.91 23.27 7.46
CA SER A 168 0.62 23.06 8.11
C SER A 168 -0.08 21.85 7.48
N LEU A 169 -0.52 20.91 8.31
CA LEU A 169 -1.35 19.81 7.86
C LEU A 169 -2.62 20.38 7.22
N LYS A 170 -2.99 19.87 6.04
CA LYS A 170 -4.32 20.12 5.50
C LYS A 170 -5.36 19.55 6.47
N SER A 171 -6.56 20.12 6.49
CA SER A 171 -7.66 19.66 7.36
C SER A 171 -8.26 18.31 6.94
N GLU A 172 -7.59 17.56 6.07
CA GLU A 172 -8.08 16.30 5.53
C GLU A 172 -7.59 15.11 6.36
N TYR A 173 -8.32 14.00 6.31
CA TYR A 173 -8.00 12.79 7.08
C TYR A 173 -6.83 12.04 6.45
N HIS A 174 -5.76 11.77 7.22
CA HIS A 174 -4.60 10.99 6.76
C HIS A 174 -4.81 9.47 6.83
N LEU A 175 -5.66 9.01 7.75
CA LEU A 175 -5.98 7.59 7.94
C LEU A 175 -7.50 7.43 7.90
N ILE A 176 -7.98 6.54 7.03
CA ILE A 176 -9.40 6.25 6.86
C ILE A 176 -9.62 4.74 6.96
N PHE A 177 -10.61 4.33 7.77
CA PHE A 177 -11.01 2.94 7.93
C PHE A 177 -12.47 2.78 7.50
N ASN A 178 -12.70 2.14 6.36
CA ASN A 178 -14.04 1.90 5.83
C ASN A 178 -14.38 0.42 5.99
N ASN A 179 -15.50 0.13 6.66
CA ASN A 179 -16.00 -1.23 6.89
C ASN A 179 -14.96 -2.18 7.51
N CYS A 180 -14.05 -1.65 8.33
CA CYS A 180 -13.03 -2.46 9.00
C CYS A 180 -13.54 -3.06 10.30
N LYS A 181 -13.01 -4.23 10.68
CA LYS A 181 -13.28 -4.90 11.96
C LYS A 181 -11.99 -5.02 12.77
N PHE A 182 -12.08 -4.78 14.07
CA PHE A 182 -10.96 -4.82 15.02
C PHE A 182 -11.31 -5.73 16.19
#